data_AF-A0A7K4CCQ2-F1
#
_entry.id   AF-A0A7K4CCQ2-F1
#
_cell.length_a   1.000
_cell.length_b   1.000
_cell.length_c   1.000
_cell.angle_alpha   90.00
_cell.angle_beta   90.00
_cell.angle_gamma   90.00
#
_symmetry.space_group_name_H-M   'P 1'
#
loop_
_entity.id
_entity.type
_entity.pdbx_description
1 polymer ?
#
loop_
_entity_poly.entity_id
_entity_poly.type
_entity_poly.pdbx_seq_one_letter_code
_entity_poly.pdbx_strand_id
1 'polypeptide(L)'
;KPSLYPIQMQRVAGIIGWIITVTLFSLPFLFVTWYLPLFLYVLLAPFLLKCCFAWRSLEEHTLAVVAALSEGIESGREKVGMLVSRDTARLDRDHILSAGYESMTENLTDSIISPLCFFSVFGLAGAAFFRAVNTMDAMLVYRDERERLGWCAARMDDICNFIPARITAFLLLLWFIPRGTFFDAVRILRRDGKKRPGFNGGIVMAVMAGGTGIRFEKPGVYTIGDGRRSLDEGGPDIIAAARAVTLIFSVVAVSALFLLGTMINSTGI
;
A
#
# COMPACT_ATOMS: atom_id res chain seq x y z
N LYS A 1 -3.39 15.39 -27.04
CA LYS A 1 -2.28 14.60 -26.45
C LYS A 1 -1.51 15.49 -25.49
N PRO A 2 -1.19 15.04 -24.26
CA PRO A 2 -0.43 15.83 -23.28
C PRO A 2 0.88 16.38 -23.84
N SER A 3 1.53 15.62 -24.72
CA SER A 3 2.78 15.98 -25.42
C SER A 3 2.70 17.26 -26.26
N LEU A 4 1.50 17.75 -26.61
CA LEU A 4 1.31 18.97 -27.40
C LEU A 4 1.44 20.26 -26.57
N TYR A 5 1.46 20.17 -25.24
CA TYR A 5 1.48 21.33 -24.35
C TYR A 5 2.86 21.55 -23.72
N PRO A 6 3.24 22.81 -23.36
CA PRO A 6 4.46 23.10 -22.65
C PRO A 6 4.57 22.34 -21.32
N ILE A 7 5.79 21.98 -20.92
CA ILE A 7 6.07 21.19 -19.71
C ILE A 7 5.46 21.82 -18.45
N GLN A 8 5.55 23.15 -18.33
CA GLN A 8 5.01 23.90 -17.21
C GLN A 8 3.48 23.77 -17.13
N MET A 9 2.80 23.85 -18.27
CA MET A 9 1.34 23.72 -18.35
C MET A 9 0.89 22.30 -17.98
N GLN A 10 1.62 21.27 -18.40
CA GLN A 10 1.36 19.90 -17.97
C GLN A 10 1.48 19.75 -16.45
N ARG A 11 2.54 20.28 -15.84
CA ARG A 11 2.72 20.23 -14.38
C ARG A 11 1.63 20.98 -13.62
N VAL A 12 1.28 22.18 -14.06
CA VAL A 12 0.22 22.99 -13.44
C VAL A 12 -1.13 22.28 -13.56
N ALA A 13 -1.46 21.74 -14.74
CA ALA A 13 -2.68 20.95 -14.91
C ALA A 13 -2.71 19.71 -14.01
N GLY A 14 -1.57 19.02 -13.85
CA GLY A 14 -1.42 17.90 -12.92
C GLY A 14 -1.66 18.30 -11.46
N ILE A 15 -1.11 19.43 -11.01
CA ILE A 15 -1.32 19.97 -9.66
C ILE A 15 -2.80 20.35 -9.45
N ILE A 16 -3.40 21.08 -10.38
CA ILE A 16 -4.80 21.50 -10.29
C ILE A 16 -5.72 20.27 -10.27
N GLY A 17 -5.49 19.30 -11.16
CA GLY A 17 -6.24 18.06 -11.20
C GLY A 17 -6.10 17.25 -9.91
N TRP A 18 -4.89 17.23 -9.33
CA TRP A 18 -4.62 16.62 -8.03
C TRP A 18 -5.45 17.26 -6.92
N ILE A 19 -5.40 18.59 -6.80
CA ILE A 19 -6.14 19.36 -5.77
C ILE A 19 -7.65 19.11 -5.93
N ILE A 20 -8.19 19.32 -7.14
CA ILE A 20 -9.63 19.18 -7.40
C ILE A 20 -10.12 17.78 -7.02
N THR A 21 -9.41 16.73 -7.46
CA THR A 21 -9.83 15.35 -7.24
C THR A 21 -9.78 14.98 -5.75
N VAL A 22 -8.69 15.31 -5.06
CA VAL A 22 -8.54 15.03 -3.63
C VAL A 22 -9.57 15.78 -2.81
N THR A 23 -9.80 17.06 -3.11
CA THR A 23 -10.83 17.86 -2.45
C THR A 23 -12.22 17.28 -2.70
N LEU A 24 -12.59 17.00 -3.96
CA LEU A 24 -13.92 16.49 -4.32
C LEU A 24 -14.19 15.13 -3.66
N PHE A 25 -13.19 14.26 -3.59
CA PHE A 25 -13.33 12.94 -2.97
C PHE A 25 -13.40 13.01 -1.44
N SER A 26 -12.66 13.92 -0.80
CA SER A 26 -12.59 14.02 0.66
C SER A 26 -13.74 14.84 1.27
N LEU A 27 -14.33 15.76 0.51
CA LEU A 27 -15.35 16.69 0.99
C LEU A 27 -16.62 16.01 1.51
N PRO A 28 -17.18 14.94 0.87
CA PRO A 28 -18.31 14.20 1.43
C PRO A 28 -18.02 13.59 2.80
N PHE A 29 -16.79 13.10 3.03
CA PHE A 29 -16.40 12.52 4.31
C PHE A 29 -16.23 13.59 5.39
N LEU A 30 -15.74 14.78 5.03
CA LEU A 30 -15.78 15.95 5.91
C LEU A 30 -17.23 16.30 6.26
N PHE A 31 -18.12 16.38 5.27
CA PHE A 31 -19.52 16.71 5.52
C PHE A 31 -20.18 15.72 6.48
N VAL A 32 -19.94 14.42 6.28
CA VAL A 32 -20.38 13.36 7.21
C VAL A 32 -19.84 13.57 8.62
N THR A 33 -18.57 13.95 8.75
CA THR A 33 -17.93 14.13 10.06
C THR A 33 -18.48 15.33 10.83
N TRP A 34 -18.77 16.43 10.14
CA TRP A 34 -19.15 17.70 10.79
C TRP A 34 -20.67 17.91 10.94
N TYR A 35 -21.49 17.33 10.06
CA TYR A 35 -22.91 17.69 9.98
C TYR A 35 -23.88 16.54 10.28
N LEU A 36 -23.45 15.27 10.33
CA LEU A 36 -24.36 14.18 10.66
C LEU A 36 -24.58 14.08 12.18
N PRO A 37 -25.83 13.84 12.62
CA PRO A 37 -26.09 13.53 14.01
C PRO A 37 -25.38 12.23 14.40
N LEU A 38 -24.96 12.14 15.66
CA LEU A 38 -24.11 11.07 16.17
C LEU A 38 -24.62 9.66 15.81
N PHE A 39 -25.93 9.42 15.88
CA PHE A 39 -26.51 8.11 15.56
C PHE A 39 -26.30 7.70 14.09
N LEU A 40 -26.43 8.64 13.13
CA LEU A 40 -26.14 8.37 11.71
C LEU A 40 -24.65 8.22 11.48
N TYR A 41 -23.83 9.03 12.15
CA TYR A 41 -22.38 8.95 12.05
C TYR A 41 -21.86 7.58 12.50
N VAL A 42 -22.31 7.07 13.66
CA VAL A 42 -21.91 5.76 14.19
C VAL A 42 -22.30 4.61 13.24
N LEU A 43 -23.41 4.74 12.50
CA LEU A 43 -23.83 3.75 11.52
C LEU A 43 -23.06 3.85 10.19
N LEU A 44 -22.82 5.05 9.68
CA LEU A 44 -22.23 5.27 8.35
C LEU A 44 -20.70 5.29 8.35
N ALA A 45 -20.06 5.79 9.40
CA ALA A 45 -18.61 5.95 9.45
C ALA A 45 -17.85 4.62 9.27
N PRO A 46 -18.26 3.47 9.86
CA PRO A 46 -17.59 2.20 9.63
C PRO A 46 -17.64 1.76 8.15
N PHE A 47 -18.78 1.97 7.49
CA PHE A 47 -18.94 1.64 6.07
C PHE A 47 -18.03 2.53 5.19
N LEU A 48 -18.05 3.84 5.44
CA LEU A 48 -17.23 4.81 4.71
C LEU A 48 -15.73 4.56 4.93
N LEU A 49 -15.32 4.25 6.16
CA LEU A 49 -13.94 3.88 6.45
C LEU A 49 -13.56 2.59 5.71
N LYS A 50 -14.45 1.59 5.70
CA LYS A 50 -14.23 0.33 4.97
C LYS A 50 -14.04 0.54 3.47
N CYS A 51 -14.64 1.56 2.86
CA CYS A 51 -14.39 1.92 1.46
C CYS A 51 -13.00 2.50 1.21
N CYS A 52 -12.30 2.97 2.25
CA CYS A 52 -10.98 3.60 2.13
C CYS A 52 -9.81 2.60 2.20
N PHE A 53 -10.04 1.33 2.60
CA PHE A 53 -8.99 0.32 2.72
C PHE A 53 -9.43 -1.07 2.23
N ALA A 54 -8.47 -1.86 1.73
CA ALA A 54 -8.73 -3.14 1.07
C ALA A 54 -7.84 -4.27 1.61
N TRP A 55 -8.22 -4.85 2.75
CA TRP A 55 -7.58 -6.07 3.27
C TRP A 55 -7.92 -7.30 2.43
N ARG A 56 -9.20 -7.68 2.39
CA ARG A 56 -9.64 -9.00 1.94
C ARG A 56 -9.39 -9.22 0.46
N SER A 57 -9.67 -8.19 -0.34
CA SER A 57 -9.39 -8.18 -1.77
C SER A 57 -7.92 -8.48 -2.06
N LEU A 58 -6.98 -7.87 -1.32
CA LEU A 58 -5.55 -8.02 -1.60
C LEU A 58 -5.08 -9.47 -1.44
N GLU A 59 -5.53 -10.11 -0.36
CA GLU A 59 -5.21 -11.49 -0.07
C GLU A 59 -5.88 -12.45 -1.07
N GLU A 60 -7.16 -12.22 -1.38
CA GLU A 60 -7.92 -13.02 -2.33
C GLU A 60 -7.28 -13.02 -3.73
N HIS A 61 -6.87 -11.86 -4.24
CA HIS A 61 -6.23 -11.78 -5.55
C HIS A 61 -4.84 -12.42 -5.54
N THR A 62 -4.07 -12.27 -4.47
CA THR A 62 -2.75 -12.92 -4.35
C THR A 62 -2.90 -14.45 -4.32
N LEU A 63 -3.84 -14.96 -3.53
CA LEU A 63 -4.15 -16.40 -3.47
C LEU A 63 -4.71 -16.91 -4.79
N ALA A 64 -5.51 -16.12 -5.50
CA ALA A 64 -6.02 -16.48 -6.83
C ALA A 64 -4.89 -16.66 -7.85
N VAL A 65 -3.83 -15.85 -7.79
CA VAL A 65 -2.63 -16.04 -8.64
C VAL A 65 -1.94 -17.36 -8.32
N VAL A 66 -1.74 -17.67 -7.04
CA VAL A 66 -1.11 -18.92 -6.60
C VAL A 66 -1.94 -20.14 -7.03
N ALA A 67 -3.26 -20.07 -6.86
CA ALA A 67 -4.17 -21.13 -7.27
C ALA A 67 -4.16 -21.32 -8.80
N ALA A 68 -4.25 -20.24 -9.57
CA ALA A 68 -4.24 -20.26 -11.03
C ALA A 68 -2.97 -20.89 -11.62
N LEU A 69 -1.82 -20.75 -10.96
CA LEU A 69 -0.59 -21.42 -11.37
C LEU A 69 -0.66 -22.95 -11.33
N SER A 70 -1.60 -23.52 -10.57
CA SER A 70 -1.87 -24.96 -10.57
C SER A 70 -2.62 -25.41 -11.84
N GLU A 71 -3.31 -24.50 -12.52
CA GLU A 71 -4.02 -24.74 -13.77
C GLU A 71 -3.13 -24.50 -15.00
N GLY A 72 -2.01 -23.80 -14.82
CA GLY A 72 -1.02 -23.54 -15.85
C GLY A 72 -0.47 -22.12 -15.82
N ILE A 73 0.66 -21.90 -16.50
CA ILE A 73 1.34 -20.59 -16.54
C ILE A 73 0.42 -19.51 -17.15
N GLU A 74 -0.36 -19.83 -18.18
CA GLU A 74 -1.27 -18.86 -18.81
C GLU A 74 -2.37 -18.36 -17.85
N SER A 75 -2.98 -19.26 -17.07
CA SER A 75 -3.96 -18.88 -16.04
C SER A 75 -3.31 -17.96 -14.99
N GLY A 76 -2.08 -18.28 -14.58
CA GLY A 76 -1.27 -17.41 -13.71
C GLY A 76 -0.99 -16.02 -14.31
N ARG A 77 -0.66 -15.94 -15.60
CA ARG A 77 -0.41 -14.67 -16.33
C ARG A 77 -1.66 -13.81 -16.42
N GLU A 78 -2.82 -14.42 -16.65
CA GLU A 78 -4.11 -13.72 -16.69
C GLU A 78 -4.43 -13.13 -15.31
N LYS A 79 -4.40 -13.95 -14.25
CA LYS A 79 -4.71 -13.50 -12.89
C LYS A 79 -3.76 -12.42 -12.40
N VAL A 80 -2.46 -12.59 -12.62
CA VAL A 80 -1.49 -11.59 -12.17
C VAL A 80 -1.61 -10.30 -12.99
N GLY A 81 -2.04 -10.37 -14.25
CA GLY A 81 -2.34 -9.21 -15.08
C GLY A 81 -3.47 -8.33 -14.53
N MET A 82 -4.34 -8.88 -13.69
CA MET A 82 -5.35 -8.10 -12.95
C MET A 82 -4.76 -7.31 -11.77
N LEU A 83 -3.56 -7.68 -11.31
CA LEU A 83 -2.87 -7.07 -10.15
C LEU A 83 -1.79 -6.06 -10.54
N VAL A 84 -1.17 -6.22 -11.71
CA VAL A 84 -0.02 -5.42 -12.12
C VAL A 84 -0.26 -4.75 -13.46
N SER A 85 0.27 -3.53 -13.61
CA SER A 85 0.20 -2.76 -14.85
C SER A 85 1.31 -3.09 -15.87
N ARG A 86 2.16 -4.09 -15.59
CA ARG A 86 3.26 -4.53 -16.46
C ARG A 86 2.80 -5.64 -17.40
N ASP A 87 3.42 -5.74 -18.58
CA ASP A 87 3.19 -6.86 -19.49
C ASP A 87 3.50 -8.20 -18.80
N THR A 88 2.51 -9.10 -18.79
CA THR A 88 2.60 -10.41 -18.15
C THR A 88 2.88 -11.55 -19.12
N ALA A 89 2.83 -11.30 -20.44
CA ALA A 89 2.88 -12.33 -21.47
C ALA A 89 4.18 -13.16 -21.46
N ARG A 90 5.27 -12.57 -20.96
CA ARG A 90 6.60 -13.21 -20.92
C ARG A 90 7.05 -13.63 -19.51
N LEU A 91 6.20 -13.47 -18.50
CA LEU A 91 6.57 -13.86 -17.13
C LEU A 91 6.58 -15.38 -17.01
N ASP A 92 7.64 -15.95 -16.46
CA ASP A 92 7.65 -17.35 -16.02
C ASP A 92 6.94 -17.48 -14.65
N ARG A 93 6.90 -18.71 -14.13
CA ARG A 93 6.24 -19.04 -12.87
C ARG A 93 6.73 -18.19 -11.69
N ASP A 94 8.04 -18.04 -11.54
CA ASP A 94 8.62 -17.30 -10.41
C ASP A 94 8.36 -15.80 -10.54
N HIS A 95 8.41 -15.26 -11.77
CA HIS A 95 8.05 -13.87 -12.01
C HIS A 95 6.56 -13.57 -11.78
N ILE A 96 5.67 -14.54 -12.01
CA ILE A 96 4.24 -14.45 -11.70
C ILE A 96 4.03 -14.43 -10.18
N LEU A 97 4.65 -15.37 -9.45
CA LEU A 97 4.57 -15.41 -7.98
C LEU A 97 5.17 -14.14 -7.37
N SER A 98 6.33 -13.70 -7.87
CA SER A 98 6.96 -12.46 -7.42
C SER A 98 6.01 -11.29 -7.63
N ALA A 99 5.40 -11.13 -8.81
CA ALA A 99 4.45 -10.04 -9.06
C ALA A 99 3.27 -10.04 -8.08
N GLY A 100 2.68 -11.21 -7.79
CA GLY A 100 1.58 -11.33 -6.84
C GLY A 100 1.99 -10.91 -5.43
N TYR A 101 3.09 -11.44 -4.92
CA TYR A 101 3.57 -11.14 -3.57
C TYR A 101 4.20 -9.74 -3.45
N GLU A 102 4.78 -9.19 -4.51
CA GLU A 102 5.20 -7.79 -4.63
C GLU A 102 3.98 -6.88 -4.44
N SER A 103 2.91 -7.13 -5.20
CA SER A 103 1.67 -6.36 -5.11
C SER A 103 1.03 -6.44 -3.72
N MET A 104 1.04 -7.63 -3.10
CA MET A 104 0.60 -7.81 -1.72
C MET A 104 1.43 -6.99 -0.73
N THR A 105 2.75 -7.02 -0.85
CA THR A 105 3.65 -6.35 0.09
C THR A 105 3.59 -4.83 -0.02
N GLU A 106 3.43 -4.32 -1.23
CA GLU A 106 3.20 -2.89 -1.50
C GLU A 106 1.87 -2.43 -0.91
N ASN A 107 0.78 -3.11 -1.27
CA ASN A 107 -0.56 -2.75 -0.82
C ASN A 107 -0.81 -2.96 0.68
N LEU A 108 0.03 -3.73 1.38
CA LEU A 108 0.01 -3.75 2.83
C LEU A 108 0.18 -2.33 3.40
N THR A 109 1.03 -1.50 2.81
CA THR A 109 1.15 -0.10 3.22
C THR A 109 0.04 0.73 2.57
N ASP A 110 -0.01 0.73 1.24
CA ASP A 110 -0.83 1.68 0.48
C ASP A 110 -2.34 1.47 0.65
N SER A 111 -2.79 0.23 0.74
CA SER A 111 -4.22 -0.09 0.78
C SER A 111 -4.74 -0.40 2.18
N ILE A 112 -3.88 -0.40 3.20
CA ILE A 112 -4.25 -0.80 4.57
C ILE A 112 -3.64 0.15 5.61
N ILE A 113 -2.33 0.09 5.83
CA ILE A 113 -1.70 0.82 6.94
C ILE A 113 -1.82 2.32 6.75
N SER A 114 -1.61 2.85 5.54
CA SER A 114 -1.68 4.28 5.27
C SER A 114 -3.09 4.85 5.44
N PRO A 115 -4.17 4.28 4.84
CA PRO A 115 -5.53 4.74 5.12
C PRO A 115 -5.89 4.72 6.61
N LEU A 116 -5.49 3.66 7.34
CA LEU A 116 -5.76 3.55 8.77
C LEU A 116 -4.92 4.51 9.61
N CYS A 117 -3.66 4.79 9.23
CA CYS A 117 -2.83 5.82 9.86
C CYS A 117 -3.48 7.20 9.73
N PHE A 118 -3.92 7.56 8.51
CA PHE A 118 -4.58 8.84 8.28
C PHE A 118 -5.94 8.91 8.97
N PHE A 119 -6.66 7.79 9.08
CA PHE A 119 -7.86 7.70 9.90
C PHE A 119 -7.58 8.01 11.38
N SER A 120 -6.53 7.42 11.95
CA SER A 120 -6.18 7.61 13.36
C SER A 120 -5.81 9.05 13.71
N VAL A 121 -5.31 9.84 12.74
CA VAL A 121 -4.87 11.23 12.97
C VAL A 121 -5.92 12.25 12.56
N PHE A 122 -6.55 12.06 11.40
CA PHE A 122 -7.46 13.06 10.80
C PHE A 122 -8.91 12.55 10.66
N GLY A 123 -9.22 11.40 11.27
CA GLY A 123 -10.53 10.78 11.20
C GLY A 123 -10.91 10.34 9.80
N LEU A 124 -12.22 10.26 9.55
CA LEU A 124 -12.77 9.69 8.33
C LEU A 124 -12.32 10.46 7.06
N ALA A 125 -12.25 11.79 7.14
CA ALA A 125 -11.74 12.61 6.05
C ALA A 125 -10.26 12.35 5.72
N GLY A 126 -9.44 12.03 6.72
CA GLY A 126 -8.06 11.61 6.51
C GLY A 126 -7.93 10.35 5.68
N ALA A 127 -8.72 9.33 6.02
CA ALA A 127 -8.75 8.06 5.30
C ALA A 127 -9.13 8.27 3.82
N ALA A 128 -10.15 9.10 3.58
CA ALA A 128 -10.61 9.44 2.24
C ALA A 128 -9.57 10.25 1.46
N PHE A 129 -8.93 11.23 2.12
CA PHE A 129 -7.84 12.01 1.54
C PHE A 129 -6.72 11.10 1.06
N PHE A 130 -6.23 10.21 1.92
CA PHE A 130 -5.15 9.30 1.55
C PHE A 130 -5.59 8.37 0.41
N ARG A 131 -6.82 7.84 0.48
CA ARG A 131 -7.34 6.98 -0.60
C ARG A 131 -7.40 7.69 -1.95
N ALA A 132 -7.76 8.97 -1.96
CA ALA A 132 -7.76 9.78 -3.18
C ALA A 132 -6.34 9.99 -3.72
N VAL A 133 -5.38 10.29 -2.83
CA VAL A 133 -3.95 10.43 -3.20
C VAL A 133 -3.43 9.16 -3.85
N ASN A 134 -3.63 8.01 -3.20
CA ASN A 134 -3.18 6.71 -3.71
C ASN A 134 -3.88 6.31 -5.02
N THR A 135 -5.18 6.57 -5.14
CA THR A 135 -5.94 6.29 -6.37
C THR A 135 -5.42 7.12 -7.54
N MET A 136 -5.08 8.38 -7.30
CA MET A 136 -4.53 9.22 -8.36
C MET A 136 -3.12 8.84 -8.79
N ASP A 137 -2.27 8.37 -7.87
CA ASP A 137 -0.96 7.81 -8.24
C ASP A 137 -1.16 6.66 -9.24
N ALA A 138 -1.99 5.69 -8.89
CA ALA A 138 -2.30 4.54 -9.74
C ALA A 138 -2.95 4.92 -11.10
N MET A 139 -3.73 6.00 -11.15
CA MET A 139 -4.46 6.41 -12.36
C MET A 139 -3.71 7.43 -13.25
N LEU A 140 -2.73 8.17 -12.74
CA LEU A 140 -2.06 9.24 -13.48
C LEU A 140 -0.58 8.96 -13.73
N VAL A 141 0.06 8.12 -12.94
CA VAL A 141 1.51 7.91 -12.99
C VAL A 141 1.82 6.78 -13.96
N TYR A 142 1.87 7.14 -15.24
CA TYR A 142 2.33 6.27 -16.32
C TYR A 142 3.67 6.76 -16.88
N ARG A 143 4.49 5.81 -17.36
CA ARG A 143 5.78 6.08 -18.02
C ARG A 143 5.61 6.40 -19.50
N ASP A 144 4.62 7.23 -19.83
CA ASP A 144 4.30 7.66 -21.19
C ASP A 144 4.23 9.20 -21.26
N GLU A 145 3.48 9.75 -22.22
CA GLU A 145 3.25 11.20 -22.32
C GLU A 145 2.65 11.83 -21.06
N ARG A 146 2.10 11.04 -20.13
CA ARG A 146 1.45 11.48 -18.88
C ARG A 146 2.40 11.58 -17.70
N GLU A 147 3.66 11.16 -17.82
CA GLU A 147 4.64 11.18 -16.71
C GLU A 147 4.72 12.57 -16.04
N ARG A 148 4.64 13.63 -16.85
CA ARG A 148 4.71 15.02 -16.40
C ARG A 148 3.43 15.51 -15.73
N LEU A 149 2.26 14.98 -16.13
CA LEU A 149 0.97 15.24 -15.50
C LEU A 149 0.88 14.51 -14.14
N GLY A 150 1.35 13.26 -14.10
CA GLY A 150 1.34 12.42 -12.90
C GLY A 150 2.37 12.83 -11.83
N TRP A 151 3.34 13.69 -12.15
CA TRP A 151 4.42 14.06 -11.23
C TRP A 151 3.93 14.52 -9.84
N CYS A 152 2.87 15.32 -9.77
CA CYS A 152 2.32 15.78 -8.50
C CYS A 152 1.69 14.62 -7.71
N ALA A 153 0.96 13.74 -8.38
CA ALA A 153 0.36 12.55 -7.75
C ALA A 153 1.44 11.63 -7.18
N ALA A 154 2.46 11.30 -7.99
CA ALA A 154 3.60 10.50 -7.56
C ALA A 154 4.30 11.07 -6.33
N ARG A 155 4.56 12.38 -6.34
CA ARG A 155 5.26 13.04 -5.22
C ARG A 155 4.42 13.07 -3.95
N MET A 156 3.12 13.33 -4.07
CA MET A 156 2.24 13.41 -2.93
C MET A 156 1.98 12.04 -2.31
N ASP A 157 1.86 10.99 -3.12
CA ASP A 157 1.80 9.62 -2.60
C ASP A 157 3.06 9.26 -1.82
N ASP A 158 4.24 9.50 -2.40
CA ASP A 158 5.54 9.29 -1.75
C ASP A 158 5.68 10.07 -0.41
N ILE A 159 5.14 11.29 -0.33
CA ILE A 159 5.16 12.09 0.91
C ILE A 159 4.18 11.51 1.93
N CYS A 160 2.93 11.25 1.53
CA CYS A 160 1.90 10.74 2.42
C CYS A 160 2.24 9.35 2.96
N ASN A 161 2.89 8.51 2.16
CA ASN A 161 3.37 7.19 2.54
C ASN A 161 4.66 7.20 3.37
N PHE A 162 5.30 8.35 3.57
CA PHE A 162 6.58 8.41 4.27
C PHE A 162 6.50 7.81 5.67
N ILE A 163 5.59 8.28 6.51
CA ILE A 163 5.42 7.78 7.89
C ILE A 163 4.83 6.36 7.89
N PRO A 164 3.71 6.08 7.20
CA PRO A 164 3.12 4.74 7.18
C PRO A 164 4.09 3.65 6.76
N ALA A 165 4.92 3.86 5.74
CA ALA A 165 5.90 2.87 5.30
C ALA A 165 6.93 2.50 6.38
N ARG A 166 7.37 3.47 7.21
CA ARG A 166 8.26 3.16 8.35
C ARG A 166 7.53 2.40 9.43
N ILE A 167 6.28 2.74 9.71
CA ILE A 167 5.45 2.01 10.68
C ILE A 167 5.28 0.57 10.21
N THR A 168 4.89 0.33 8.96
CA THR A 168 4.75 -1.01 8.38
C THR A 168 6.06 -1.79 8.49
N ALA A 169 7.18 -1.18 8.09
CA ALA A 169 8.50 -1.81 8.16
C ALA A 169 8.90 -2.16 9.60
N PHE A 170 8.64 -1.26 10.56
CA PHE A 170 8.91 -1.50 11.98
C PHE A 170 8.07 -2.66 12.52
N LEU A 171 6.77 -2.70 12.23
CA LEU A 171 5.90 -3.78 12.66
C LEU A 171 6.30 -5.13 12.04
N LEU A 172 6.70 -5.14 10.77
CA LEU A 172 7.26 -6.34 10.13
C LEU A 172 8.55 -6.80 10.82
N LEU A 173 9.46 -5.87 11.17
CA LEU A 173 10.66 -6.22 11.92
C LEU A 173 10.32 -6.87 13.26
N LEU A 174 9.37 -6.31 14.01
CA LEU A 174 8.90 -6.92 15.27
C LEU A 174 8.32 -8.33 15.04
N TRP A 175 7.55 -8.52 13.97
CA TRP A 175 6.98 -9.81 13.60
C TRP A 175 8.04 -10.89 13.31
N PHE A 176 9.22 -10.49 12.82
CA PHE A 176 10.33 -11.38 12.51
C PHE A 176 11.27 -11.66 13.70
N ILE A 177 11.13 -10.97 14.84
CA ILE A 177 11.87 -11.28 16.07
C ILE A 177 11.62 -12.72 16.55
N PRO A 178 10.36 -13.15 16.83
CA PRO A 178 10.11 -14.50 17.32
C PRO A 178 10.38 -15.59 16.26
N ARG A 179 10.57 -15.21 14.99
CA ARG A 179 10.91 -16.11 13.88
C ARG A 179 12.41 -16.31 13.68
N GLY A 180 13.24 -15.58 14.42
CA GLY A 180 14.70 -15.65 14.29
C GLY A 180 15.26 -15.01 13.01
N THR A 181 14.43 -14.34 12.20
CA THR A 181 14.83 -13.75 10.91
C THR A 181 14.94 -12.21 10.96
N PHE A 182 14.87 -11.61 12.15
CA PHE A 182 15.00 -10.16 12.35
C PHE A 182 16.28 -9.57 11.72
N PHE A 183 17.45 -10.18 11.98
CA PHE A 183 18.72 -9.67 11.45
C PHE A 183 18.80 -9.78 9.93
N ASP A 184 18.18 -10.82 9.35
CA ASP A 184 18.07 -10.96 7.90
C ASP A 184 17.20 -9.86 7.29
N ALA A 185 16.04 -9.58 7.91
CA ALA A 185 15.15 -8.50 7.51
C ALA A 185 15.85 -7.13 7.57
N VAL A 186 16.59 -6.83 8.63
CA VAL A 186 17.38 -5.59 8.76
C VAL A 186 18.48 -5.50 7.71
N ARG A 187 19.21 -6.61 7.47
CA ARG A 187 20.29 -6.68 6.48
C ARG A 187 19.76 -6.40 5.07
N ILE A 188 18.66 -7.03 4.68
CA ILE A 188 18.04 -6.79 3.36
C ILE A 188 17.44 -5.38 3.28
N LEU A 189 16.79 -4.88 4.32
CA LEU A 189 16.32 -3.49 4.36
C LEU A 189 17.45 -2.49 4.08
N ARG A 190 18.60 -2.66 4.72
CA ARG A 190 19.77 -1.77 4.53
C ARG A 190 20.36 -1.88 3.12
N ARG A 191 20.44 -3.09 2.56
CA ARG A 191 21.04 -3.35 1.25
C ARG A 191 20.13 -2.98 0.09
N ASP A 192 18.85 -3.34 0.19
CA ASP A 192 17.92 -3.36 -0.95
C ASP A 192 16.78 -2.33 -0.82
N GLY A 193 16.60 -1.70 0.35
CA GLY A 193 15.47 -0.80 0.61
C GLY A 193 15.38 0.43 -0.30
N LYS A 194 16.45 0.75 -1.04
CA LYS A 194 16.51 1.86 -2.01
C LYS A 194 16.48 1.41 -3.48
N LYS A 195 16.34 0.10 -3.77
CA LYS A 195 16.39 -0.43 -5.14
C LYS A 195 15.15 -0.12 -5.96
N ARG A 196 13.99 0.03 -5.31
CA ARG A 196 12.74 0.43 -5.96
C ARG A 196 12.64 1.96 -6.00
N PRO A 197 12.21 2.57 -7.13
CA PRO A 197 11.99 4.01 -7.23
C PRO A 197 11.04 4.55 -6.14
N GLY A 198 11.21 5.82 -5.78
CA GLY A 198 10.47 6.49 -4.71
C GLY A 198 11.20 6.46 -3.37
N PHE A 199 10.67 7.16 -2.37
CA PHE A 199 11.29 7.22 -1.02
C PHE A 199 10.94 6.00 -0.16
N ASN A 200 9.84 5.34 -0.50
CA ASN A 200 9.21 4.32 0.34
C ASN A 200 9.21 2.94 -0.30
N GLY A 201 9.18 2.87 -1.64
CA GLY A 201 8.79 1.66 -2.37
C GLY A 201 9.61 0.42 -2.00
N GLY A 202 10.91 0.56 -1.75
CA GLY A 202 11.76 -0.59 -1.44
C GLY A 202 11.74 -1.03 0.02
N ILE A 203 11.32 -0.17 0.95
CA ILE A 203 11.50 -0.39 2.40
C ILE A 203 10.74 -1.63 2.87
N VAL A 204 9.43 -1.65 2.65
CA VAL A 204 8.54 -2.72 3.14
C VAL A 204 8.83 -4.03 2.40
N MET A 205 9.08 -3.96 1.09
CA MET A 205 9.47 -5.12 0.28
C MET A 205 10.79 -5.73 0.75
N ALA A 206 11.78 -4.91 1.10
CA ALA A 206 13.07 -5.40 1.56
C ALA A 206 12.98 -6.06 2.94
N VAL A 207 12.21 -5.50 3.88
CA VAL A 207 11.94 -6.14 5.18
C VAL A 207 11.22 -7.47 4.98
N MET A 208 10.18 -7.50 4.15
CA MET A 208 9.42 -8.71 3.87
C MET A 208 10.31 -9.79 3.26
N ALA A 209 11.05 -9.47 2.18
CA ALA A 209 11.92 -10.42 1.50
C ALA A 209 13.03 -10.96 2.43
N GLY A 210 13.63 -10.10 3.25
CA GLY A 210 14.65 -10.52 4.20
C GLY A 210 14.12 -11.40 5.33
N GLY A 211 12.93 -11.07 5.84
CA GLY A 211 12.30 -11.78 6.95
C GLY A 211 11.69 -13.13 6.57
N THR A 212 11.20 -13.28 5.33
CA THR A 212 10.69 -14.57 4.81
C THR A 212 11.74 -15.37 4.04
N GLY A 213 12.85 -14.74 3.64
CA GLY A 213 13.98 -15.38 2.96
C GLY A 213 13.81 -15.49 1.43
N ILE A 214 12.78 -14.89 0.85
CA ILE A 214 12.52 -14.95 -0.60
C ILE A 214 13.34 -13.91 -1.38
N ARG A 215 13.14 -13.90 -2.70
CA ARG A 215 13.61 -12.84 -3.60
C ARG A 215 12.45 -12.33 -4.45
N PHE A 216 12.18 -11.03 -4.37
CA PHE A 216 11.33 -10.34 -5.32
C PHE A 216 12.14 -9.94 -6.54
N GLU A 217 11.59 -10.18 -7.73
CA GLU A 217 12.23 -9.91 -9.00
C GLU A 217 11.25 -9.27 -9.98
N LYS A 218 11.57 -8.04 -10.39
CA LYS A 218 10.92 -7.34 -11.49
C LYS A 218 11.92 -7.26 -12.65
N PRO A 219 11.77 -8.09 -13.70
CA PRO A 219 12.74 -8.21 -14.79
C PRO A 219 13.15 -6.84 -15.36
N GLY A 220 14.44 -6.60 -15.43
CA GLY A 220 15.00 -5.35 -15.97
C GLY A 220 14.80 -4.10 -15.11
N VAL A 221 14.26 -4.23 -13.89
CA VAL A 221 14.00 -3.08 -12.99
C VAL A 221 14.71 -3.24 -11.65
N TYR A 222 14.41 -4.29 -10.89
CA TYR A 222 15.05 -4.52 -9.59
C TYR A 222 14.96 -5.99 -9.15
N THR A 223 15.85 -6.33 -8.21
CA THR A 223 15.83 -7.59 -7.46
C THR A 223 16.08 -7.29 -5.98
N ILE A 224 15.17 -7.74 -5.10
CA ILE A 224 15.18 -7.46 -3.66
C ILE A 224 15.12 -8.78 -2.88
N GLY A 225 16.04 -8.99 -1.94
CA GLY A 225 16.17 -10.23 -1.17
C GLY A 225 17.22 -11.18 -1.72
N ASP A 226 17.39 -12.32 -1.04
CA ASP A 226 18.46 -13.30 -1.33
C ASP A 226 17.93 -14.55 -2.04
N GLY A 227 16.65 -14.90 -1.88
CA GLY A 227 16.08 -16.13 -2.43
C GLY A 227 16.64 -17.39 -1.77
N ARG A 228 16.83 -17.35 -0.44
CA ARG A 228 17.19 -18.52 0.37
C ARG A 228 16.07 -19.57 0.40
N ARG A 229 14.83 -19.11 0.18
CA ARG A 229 13.62 -19.94 0.02
C ARG A 229 12.95 -19.61 -1.31
N SER A 230 12.27 -20.59 -1.88
CA SER A 230 11.45 -20.37 -3.07
C SER A 230 10.23 -19.50 -2.74
N LEU A 231 9.60 -18.94 -3.77
CA LEU A 231 8.39 -18.13 -3.59
C LEU A 231 7.20 -18.96 -3.11
N ASP A 232 7.14 -20.26 -3.44
CA ASP A 232 6.14 -21.18 -2.90
C ASP A 232 6.34 -21.42 -1.41
N GLU A 233 7.60 -21.63 -0.98
CA GLU A 233 7.93 -21.89 0.41
C GLU A 233 7.69 -20.66 1.29
N GLY A 234 8.12 -19.48 0.83
CA GLY A 234 8.04 -18.24 1.61
C GLY A 234 6.72 -17.47 1.45
N GLY A 235 5.93 -17.77 0.43
CA GLY A 235 4.66 -17.13 0.13
C GLY A 235 3.66 -17.11 1.29
N PRO A 236 3.38 -18.26 1.95
CA PRO A 236 2.52 -18.31 3.13
C PRO A 236 2.98 -17.40 4.27
N ASP A 237 4.29 -17.24 4.46
CA ASP A 237 4.85 -16.37 5.50
C ASP A 237 4.65 -14.88 5.19
N ILE A 238 4.63 -14.49 3.91
CA ILE A 238 4.28 -13.12 3.48
C ILE A 238 2.83 -12.81 3.84
N ILE A 239 1.92 -13.74 3.54
CA ILE A 239 0.50 -13.61 3.88
C ILE A 239 0.32 -13.52 5.39
N ALA A 240 0.96 -14.41 6.15
CA ALA A 240 0.91 -14.40 7.60
C ALA A 240 1.45 -13.08 8.20
N ALA A 241 2.57 -12.56 7.66
CA ALA A 241 3.15 -11.30 8.08
C ALA A 241 2.22 -10.10 7.81
N ALA A 242 1.64 -10.03 6.61
CA ALA A 242 0.69 -8.97 6.25
C ALA A 242 -0.55 -8.97 7.15
N ARG A 243 -1.11 -10.16 7.42
CA ARG A 243 -2.25 -10.32 8.34
C ARG A 243 -1.87 -9.88 9.76
N ALA A 244 -0.74 -10.35 10.27
CA ALA A 244 -0.29 -10.01 11.61
C ALA A 244 -0.03 -8.52 11.80
N VAL A 245 0.71 -7.89 10.87
CA VAL A 245 1.02 -6.45 10.92
C VAL A 245 -0.25 -5.63 10.91
N THR A 246 -1.21 -5.99 10.06
CA THR A 246 -2.45 -5.23 10.00
C THR A 246 -3.29 -5.40 11.27
N LEU A 247 -3.37 -6.61 11.84
CA LEU A 247 -4.07 -6.83 13.11
C LEU A 247 -3.39 -6.04 14.25
N ILE A 248 -2.07 -6.14 14.37
CA ILE A 248 -1.27 -5.41 15.38
C ILE A 248 -1.51 -3.91 15.23
N PHE A 249 -1.41 -3.38 14.01
CA PHE A 249 -1.64 -1.95 13.76
C PHE A 249 -3.07 -1.54 14.14
N SER A 250 -4.08 -2.32 13.74
CA SER A 250 -5.48 -2.03 14.03
C SER A 250 -5.76 -2.01 15.53
N VAL A 251 -5.22 -2.98 16.27
CA VAL A 251 -5.34 -3.03 17.74
C VAL A 251 -4.66 -1.80 18.37
N VAL A 252 -3.43 -1.50 17.99
CA VAL A 252 -2.68 -0.34 18.51
C VAL A 252 -3.42 0.97 18.21
N ALA A 253 -3.93 1.13 16.99
CA ALA A 253 -4.67 2.31 16.57
C ALA A 253 -5.97 2.48 17.36
N VAL A 254 -6.76 1.41 17.53
CA VAL A 254 -8.01 1.44 18.31
C VAL A 254 -7.72 1.72 19.78
N SER A 255 -6.71 1.08 20.38
CA SER A 255 -6.32 1.34 21.76
C SER A 255 -5.86 2.78 21.96
N ALA A 256 -5.06 3.33 21.04
CA ALA A 256 -4.62 4.72 21.11
C ALA A 256 -5.80 5.70 21.02
N LEU A 257 -6.75 5.48 20.09
CA LEU A 257 -7.95 6.29 19.96
C LEU A 257 -8.85 6.21 21.20
N PHE A 258 -9.01 5.02 21.77
CA PHE A 258 -9.78 4.82 23.00
C PHE A 258 -9.14 5.59 24.17
N LEU A 259 -7.83 5.43 24.39
CA LEU A 259 -7.11 6.14 25.44
C LEU A 259 -7.21 7.66 25.25
N LEU A 260 -7.01 8.15 24.02
CA LEU A 260 -7.14 9.58 23.73
C LEU A 260 -8.54 10.10 24.04
N GLY A 261 -9.60 9.37 23.66
CA GLY A 261 -10.98 9.71 23.99
C GLY A 261 -11.25 9.74 25.50
N THR A 262 -10.71 8.77 26.25
CA THR A 262 -10.84 8.77 27.71
C THR A 262 -10.09 9.92 28.38
N MET A 263 -8.95 10.33 27.84
CA MET A 263 -8.16 11.46 28.34
C MET A 263 -8.85 12.79 28.08
N ILE A 264 -9.43 12.99 26.90
CA ILE A 264 -10.21 14.21 26.59
C ILE A 264 -11.38 14.34 27.58
N ASN A 265 -12.16 13.26 27.73
CA ASN A 265 -13.29 13.22 28.67
C ASN A 265 -12.89 13.44 30.13
N SER A 266 -11.72 12.96 30.56
CA SER A 266 -11.25 13.13 31.94
C SER A 266 -10.68 14.52 32.20
N THR A 267 -10.17 15.21 31.18
CA THR A 267 -9.67 16.59 31.28
C THR A 267 -10.76 17.67 31.21
N GLY A 268 -12.02 17.30 30.91
CA GLY A 268 -13.15 18.24 30.90
C GLY A 268 -13.08 19.32 29.81
N ILE A 269 -12.31 19.06 28.74
CA ILE A 269 -12.32 19.84 27.49
C ILE A 269 -13.42 19.30 26.58
#